data_AF-A0A075IFR3-F1
#
_entry.id   AF-A0A075IFR3-F1
#
_cell.length_a   1.000
_cell.length_b   1.000
_cell.length_c   1.000
_cell.angle_alpha   90.00
_cell.angle_beta   90.00
_cell.angle_gamma   90.00
#
_symmetry.space_group_name_H-M   'P 1'
#
loop_
_entity.id
_entity.type
_entity.pdbx_description
1 polymer ?
#
loop_
_entity_poly.entity_id
_entity_poly.type
_entity_poly.pdbx_seq_one_letter_code
_entity_poly.pdbx_strand_id
1 'polypeptide(L)'
;MEKRTVVAKCLLTLNGVPNVIEEIEAPLPVFISIDPSYKSNFTTVSQRIAFEKYQKEAYKRAKNYKQYLKVFNIDELGVDKTLVGLAGSPTIVYQVERIPKGKATRQAEVLDGSNPEHIRKAVAKMKEALSAMVIK
;
A
#
# COMPACT_ATOMS: atom_id res chain seq x y z
N MET A 1 -29.72 -24.03 1.88
CA MET A 1 -28.31 -23.85 1.48
C MET A 1 -27.86 -22.50 1.99
N GLU A 2 -26.83 -22.44 2.84
CA GLU A 2 -26.26 -21.16 3.28
C GLU A 2 -25.63 -20.43 2.09
N LYS A 3 -25.97 -19.15 1.90
CA LYS A 3 -25.29 -18.29 0.92
C LYS A 3 -23.83 -18.12 1.36
N ARG A 4 -22.91 -18.73 0.63
CA ARG A 4 -21.46 -18.54 0.81
C ARG A 4 -20.99 -17.39 -0.08
N THR A 5 -21.41 -16.17 0.23
CA THR A 5 -20.95 -14.96 -0.46
C THR A 5 -20.00 -14.15 0.43
N VAL A 6 -19.10 -13.42 -0.20
CA VAL A 6 -18.24 -12.43 0.45
C VAL A 6 -18.62 -11.06 -0.07
N VAL A 7 -18.75 -10.12 0.86
CA VAL A 7 -18.92 -8.70 0.56
C VAL A 7 -17.64 -7.98 0.93
N ALA A 8 -17.10 -7.18 0.02
CA ALA A 8 -15.87 -6.43 0.21
C ALA A 8 -16.03 -5.00 -0.30
N LYS A 9 -15.36 -4.05 0.36
CA LYS A 9 -15.23 -2.67 -0.11
C LYS A 9 -13.93 -2.53 -0.88
N CYS A 10 -14.02 -2.16 -2.14
CA CYS A 10 -12.88 -1.97 -3.04
C CYS A 10 -12.62 -0.47 -3.24
N LEU A 11 -11.39 -0.05 -3.03
CA LEU A 11 -10.94 1.30 -3.35
C LEU A 11 -10.49 1.34 -4.81
N LEU A 12 -11.18 2.13 -5.62
CA LEU A 12 -10.85 2.35 -7.02
C LEU A 12 -10.12 3.70 -7.17
N THR A 13 -8.86 3.62 -7.58
CA THR A 13 -8.03 4.80 -7.89
C THR A 13 -7.80 4.81 -9.41
N LEU A 14 -8.45 5.73 -10.12
CA LEU A 14 -8.28 5.93 -11.56
C LEU A 14 -7.66 7.29 -11.81
N ASN A 15 -6.67 7.37 -12.70
CA ASN A 15 -6.00 8.63 -13.03
C ASN A 15 -7.00 9.64 -13.58
N GLY A 16 -7.12 10.80 -12.94
CA GLY A 16 -8.02 11.88 -13.36
C GLY A 16 -9.46 11.77 -12.83
N VAL A 17 -9.76 10.78 -11.98
CA VAL A 17 -11.08 10.62 -11.33
C VAL A 17 -10.89 10.63 -9.82
N PRO A 18 -11.81 11.23 -9.03
CA PRO A 18 -11.78 11.10 -7.58
C PRO A 18 -11.80 9.62 -7.17
N ASN A 19 -11.14 9.30 -6.06
CA ASN A 19 -11.15 7.94 -5.52
C ASN A 19 -12.58 7.54 -5.14
N VAL A 20 -13.01 6.35 -5.57
CA VAL A 20 -14.34 5.80 -5.30
C VAL A 20 -14.21 4.53 -4.47
N ILE A 21 -15.10 4.36 -3.49
CA ILE A 21 -15.23 3.10 -2.74
C ILE A 21 -16.49 2.40 -3.25
N GLU A 22 -16.32 1.20 -3.79
CA GLU A 22 -17.40 0.36 -4.28
C GLU A 22 -17.57 -0.86 -3.37
N GLU A 23 -18.81 -1.32 -3.19
CA GLU A 23 -19.12 -2.55 -2.46
C GLU A 23 -19.42 -3.67 -3.45
N ILE A 24 -18.61 -4.74 -3.40
CA ILE A 24 -18.68 -5.86 -4.33
C ILE A 24 -19.10 -7.11 -3.55
N GLU A 25 -20.11 -7.82 -4.04
CA GLU A 25 -20.54 -9.13 -3.55
C GLU A 25 -20.16 -10.23 -4.54
N ALA A 26 -19.54 -11.31 -4.08
CA ALA A 26 -19.18 -12.45 -4.93
C ALA A 26 -19.34 -13.80 -4.20
N PRO A 27 -19.75 -14.88 -4.90
CA PRO A 27 -19.87 -16.21 -4.32
C PRO A 27 -18.52 -16.90 -4.18
N LEU A 28 -18.30 -17.63 -3.07
CA LEU A 28 -17.08 -18.39 -2.80
C LEU A 28 -16.92 -19.59 -3.75
N PRO A 29 -15.68 -19.95 -4.18
CA PRO A 29 -14.40 -19.37 -3.77
C PRO A 29 -14.04 -18.08 -4.54
N VAL A 30 -13.47 -17.11 -3.84
CA VAL A 30 -12.95 -15.87 -4.42
C VAL A 30 -11.50 -15.65 -4.04
N PHE A 31 -10.75 -14.99 -4.93
CA PHE A 31 -9.41 -14.48 -4.63
C PHE A 31 -9.52 -13.00 -4.21
N ILE A 32 -8.95 -12.65 -3.06
CA ILE A 32 -9.01 -11.29 -2.50
C ILE A 32 -7.59 -10.80 -2.28
N SER A 33 -7.23 -9.70 -2.93
CA SER A 33 -6.02 -8.94 -2.63
C SER A 33 -6.33 -7.84 -1.61
N ILE A 34 -5.49 -7.73 -0.58
CA ILE A 34 -5.63 -6.68 0.45
C ILE A 34 -4.72 -5.50 0.07
N ASP A 35 -5.21 -4.28 0.26
CA ASP A 35 -4.43 -3.06 0.08
C ASP A 35 -3.20 -3.05 1.02
N PRO A 36 -1.96 -2.90 0.50
CA PRO A 36 -0.76 -2.82 1.32
C PRO A 36 -0.72 -1.67 2.33
N SER A 37 -1.53 -0.64 2.14
CA SER A 37 -1.67 0.50 3.07
C SER A 37 -2.49 0.16 4.32
N TYR A 38 -3.22 -0.97 4.31
CA TYR A 38 -4.02 -1.42 5.44
C TYR A 38 -3.14 -1.69 6.67
N LYS A 39 -3.49 -1.08 7.81
CA LYS A 39 -2.84 -1.31 9.09
C LYS A 39 -3.80 -2.02 10.04
N SER A 40 -3.36 -3.15 10.57
CA SER A 40 -4.11 -3.88 11.59
C SER A 40 -4.24 -3.04 12.87
N ASN A 41 -5.48 -2.86 13.33
CA ASN A 41 -5.77 -2.15 14.58
C ASN A 41 -6.10 -3.16 15.69
N PHE A 42 -5.34 -3.12 16.79
CA PHE A 42 -5.55 -3.95 17.98
C PHE A 42 -6.03 -3.08 19.13
N THR A 43 -7.35 -2.96 19.27
CA THR A 43 -8.01 -2.04 20.20
C THR A 43 -7.85 -2.48 21.65
N THR A 44 -7.97 -3.79 21.94
CA THR A 44 -7.95 -4.30 23.32
C THR A 44 -6.55 -4.69 23.77
N VAL A 45 -6.32 -4.65 25.09
CA VAL A 45 -5.07 -5.11 25.70
C VAL A 45 -4.82 -6.58 25.37
N SER A 46 -5.85 -7.42 25.45
CA SER A 46 -5.77 -8.86 25.12
C SER A 46 -5.34 -9.09 23.67
N GLN A 47 -5.86 -8.31 22.72
CA GLN A 47 -5.44 -8.37 21.31
C GLN A 47 -3.97 -8.01 21.13
N ARG A 48 -3.50 -6.96 21.80
CA ARG A 48 -2.08 -6.53 21.73
C ARG A 48 -1.14 -7.57 22.34
N ILE A 49 -1.50 -8.16 23.48
CA ILE A 49 -0.73 -9.25 24.11
C ILE A 49 -0.70 -10.48 23.20
N ALA A 50 -1.84 -10.86 22.62
CA ALA A 50 -1.90 -11.97 21.68
C ALA A 50 -1.04 -11.71 20.43
N PHE A 51 -1.09 -10.50 19.86
CA PHE A 51 -0.25 -10.10 18.75
C PHE A 51 1.24 -10.26 19.08
N GLU A 52 1.68 -9.73 20.22
CA GLU A 52 3.08 -9.83 20.67
C GLU A 52 3.52 -11.29 20.85
N LYS A 53 2.66 -12.13 21.44
CA LYS A 53 2.89 -13.57 21.59
C LYS A 53 3.06 -14.25 20.23
N TYR A 54 2.11 -14.05 19.32
CA TYR A 54 2.12 -14.69 18.01
C TYR A 54 3.23 -14.17 17.11
N GLN A 55 3.62 -12.90 17.24
CA GLN A 55 4.74 -12.35 16.52
C GLN A 55 6.05 -13.04 16.94
N LYS A 56 6.30 -13.18 18.24
CA LYS A 56 7.45 -13.94 18.77
C LYS A 56 7.47 -15.39 18.29
N GLU A 57 6.32 -16.04 18.32
CA GLU A 57 6.14 -17.40 17.83
C GLU A 57 6.43 -17.51 16.33
N ALA A 58 5.89 -16.58 15.52
CA ALA A 58 6.11 -16.52 14.09
C ALA A 58 7.59 -16.35 13.75
N TYR A 59 8.33 -15.47 14.44
CA TYR A 59 9.77 -15.33 14.24
C TYR A 59 10.54 -16.61 14.59
N LYS A 60 10.17 -17.29 15.68
CA LYS A 60 10.79 -18.57 16.07
C LYS A 60 10.51 -19.66 15.04
N ARG A 61 9.28 -19.74 14.54
CA ARG A 61 8.87 -20.70 13.51
C ARG A 61 9.53 -20.41 12.16
N ALA A 62 9.61 -19.15 11.76
CA ALA A 62 10.25 -18.73 10.51
C ALA A 62 11.73 -19.13 10.47
N LYS A 63 12.47 -18.98 11.59
CA LYS A 63 13.86 -19.45 11.69
C LYS A 63 14.00 -20.97 11.52
N ASN A 64 12.95 -21.74 11.84
CA ASN A 64 12.92 -23.20 11.75
C ASN A 64 11.84 -23.67 10.76
N TYR A 65 11.60 -22.91 9.68
CA TYR A 65 10.41 -23.07 8.84
C TYR A 65 10.22 -24.49 8.31
N LYS A 66 11.30 -25.23 8.03
CA LYS A 66 11.26 -26.61 7.55
C LYS A 66 10.56 -27.59 8.49
N GLN A 67 10.47 -27.28 9.78
CA GLN A 67 9.74 -28.08 10.76
C GLN A 67 8.22 -27.83 10.72
N TYR A 68 7.80 -26.68 10.19
CA TYR A 68 6.41 -26.21 10.25
C TYR A 68 5.74 -26.11 8.88
N LEU A 69 6.52 -25.98 7.81
CA LEU A 69 6.04 -25.81 6.44
C LEU A 69 6.50 -26.97 5.58
N LYS A 70 5.58 -27.48 4.75
CA LYS A 70 5.93 -28.37 3.66
C LYS A 70 6.52 -27.53 2.53
N VAL A 71 7.78 -27.80 2.21
CA VAL A 71 8.48 -27.18 1.07
C VAL A 71 8.21 -28.06 -0.14
N PHE A 72 7.72 -27.46 -1.21
CA PHE A 72 7.51 -28.14 -2.47
C PHE A 72 8.53 -27.65 -3.50
N ASN A 73 9.09 -28.60 -4.25
CA ASN A 73 9.85 -28.30 -5.46
C ASN A 73 8.93 -28.29 -6.70
N ILE A 74 9.52 -27.99 -7.86
CA ILE A 74 8.78 -27.86 -9.12
C ILE A 74 8.14 -29.18 -9.58
N ASP A 75 8.82 -30.30 -9.32
CA ASP A 75 8.36 -31.63 -9.71
C ASP A 75 7.20 -32.09 -8.81
N GLU A 76 7.27 -31.76 -7.51
CA GLU A 76 6.20 -32.05 -6.54
C GLU A 76 4.94 -31.19 -6.76
N LEU A 77 5.08 -29.99 -7.31
CA LEU A 77 3.96 -29.11 -7.67
C LEU A 77 3.29 -29.52 -9.00
N GLY A 78 3.96 -30.32 -9.83
CA GLY A 78 3.44 -30.72 -11.13
C GLY A 78 3.21 -29.56 -12.10
N VAL A 79 3.97 -28.47 -11.97
CA VAL A 79 3.88 -27.28 -12.82
C VAL A 79 4.87 -27.37 -13.98
N ASP A 80 4.50 -26.79 -15.12
CA ASP A 80 5.37 -26.76 -16.29
C ASP A 80 6.58 -25.84 -16.05
N LYS A 81 7.79 -26.39 -16.25
CA LYS A 81 9.05 -25.68 -16.05
C LYS A 81 9.23 -24.53 -17.04
N THR A 82 8.58 -24.59 -18.21
CA THR A 82 8.66 -23.51 -19.20
C THR A 82 7.76 -22.32 -18.85
N LEU A 83 6.82 -22.48 -17.91
CA LEU A 83 5.88 -21.44 -17.50
C LEU A 83 6.27 -20.76 -16.18
N VAL A 84 7.40 -21.15 -15.57
CA VAL A 84 7.84 -20.64 -14.26
C VAL A 84 9.22 -20.00 -14.38
N GLY A 85 9.46 -18.95 -13.59
CA GLY A 85 10.74 -18.23 -13.56
C GLY A 85 10.96 -17.36 -14.79
N LEU A 86 12.22 -17.15 -15.17
CA LEU A 86 12.57 -16.31 -16.31
C LEU A 86 12.04 -16.88 -17.65
N ALA A 87 12.06 -18.21 -17.79
CA ALA A 87 11.61 -18.88 -19.01
C ALA A 87 10.12 -18.64 -19.30
N GLY A 88 9.28 -18.58 -18.25
CA GLY A 88 7.85 -18.32 -18.36
C GLY A 88 7.44 -16.86 -18.26
N SER A 89 8.39 -15.94 -18.01
CA SER A 89 8.09 -14.52 -17.83
C SER A 89 7.92 -13.84 -19.19
N PRO A 90 6.75 -13.23 -19.49
CA PRO A 90 6.58 -12.46 -20.73
C PRO A 90 7.39 -11.16 -20.73
N THR A 91 7.88 -10.72 -19.56
CA THR A 91 8.62 -9.46 -19.40
C THR A 91 10.03 -9.70 -18.86
N ILE A 92 10.97 -8.83 -19.26
CA ILE A 92 12.35 -8.82 -18.77
C ILE A 92 12.71 -7.43 -18.25
N VAL A 93 13.34 -7.35 -17.08
CA VAL A 93 13.84 -6.10 -16.52
C VAL A 93 15.16 -5.75 -17.20
N TYR A 94 15.14 -4.80 -18.14
CA TYR A 94 16.33 -4.38 -18.89
C TYR A 94 17.31 -3.57 -18.04
N GLN A 95 16.80 -2.63 -17.24
CA GLN A 95 17.62 -1.77 -16.39
C GLN A 95 16.82 -1.33 -15.17
N VAL A 96 17.47 -1.28 -14.01
CA VAL A 96 16.90 -0.72 -12.78
C VAL A 96 17.56 0.63 -12.51
N GLU A 97 16.86 1.70 -12.86
CA GLU A 97 17.28 3.05 -12.51
C GLU A 97 16.72 3.46 -11.15
N ARG A 98 17.52 4.16 -10.35
CA ARG A 98 16.99 4.77 -9.12
C ARG A 98 16.11 5.92 -9.53
N ILE A 99 14.85 5.90 -9.10
CA ILE A 99 13.94 7.05 -9.25
C ILE A 99 14.67 8.26 -8.64
N PRO A 100 14.95 9.31 -9.43
CA PRO A 100 15.61 10.49 -8.91
C PRO A 100 14.69 11.09 -7.85
N LYS A 101 15.09 10.97 -6.58
CA LYS A 101 14.44 11.69 -5.49
C LYS A 101 14.63 13.16 -5.82
N GLY A 102 13.56 13.84 -6.22
CA GLY A 102 13.62 15.28 -6.46
C GLY A 102 14.29 15.93 -5.25
N LYS A 103 15.39 16.67 -5.47
CA LYS A 103 15.96 17.47 -4.40
C LYS A 103 14.82 18.35 -3.91
N ALA A 104 14.45 18.22 -2.64
CA ALA A 104 13.40 19.05 -2.06
C ALA A 104 13.92 20.49 -2.01
N THR A 105 13.85 21.20 -3.13
CA THR A 105 14.10 22.65 -3.23
C THR A 105 12.89 23.40 -2.69
N ARG A 106 12.29 22.91 -1.60
CA ARG A 106 11.30 23.67 -0.86
C ARG A 106 12.08 24.73 -0.09
N GLN A 107 12.16 25.93 -0.65
CA GLN A 107 12.61 27.09 0.08
C GLN A 107 11.47 27.53 0.98
N ALA A 108 11.60 27.26 2.28
CA ALA A 108 10.70 27.78 3.28
C ALA A 108 11.20 29.15 3.73
N GLU A 109 10.31 30.13 3.74
CA GLU A 109 10.57 31.45 4.29
C GLU A 109 9.95 31.50 5.69
N VAL A 110 10.74 31.80 6.72
CA VAL A 110 10.22 31.97 8.09
C VAL A 110 9.63 33.36 8.22
N LEU A 111 8.36 33.43 8.61
CA LEU A 111 7.62 34.67 8.78
C LEU A 111 7.35 34.93 10.27
N ASP A 112 7.58 36.18 10.69
CA ASP A 112 7.22 36.64 12.04
C ASP A 112 5.75 37.10 12.06
N GLY A 113 4.93 36.44 12.89
CA GLY A 113 3.51 36.73 13.05
C GLY A 113 3.20 37.99 13.85
N SER A 114 4.20 38.62 14.48
CA SER A 114 4.04 39.93 15.13
C SER A 114 4.28 41.10 14.18
N ASN A 115 4.80 40.86 12.97
CA ASN A 115 5.04 41.89 11.96
C ASN A 115 3.90 41.92 10.92
N PRO A 116 3.11 43.01 10.85
CA PRO A 116 2.02 43.16 9.88
C PRO A 116 2.46 43.01 8.42
N GLU A 117 3.69 43.37 8.06
CA GLU A 117 4.22 43.21 6.69
C GLU A 117 4.45 41.74 6.32
N HIS A 118 4.92 40.94 7.27
CA HIS A 118 5.10 39.50 7.06
C HIS A 118 3.76 38.79 6.90
N ILE A 119 2.74 39.21 7.65
CA ILE A 119 1.36 38.73 7.47
C ILE A 119 0.83 39.12 6.09
N ARG A 120 0.99 40.38 5.67
CA ARG A 120 0.59 40.83 4.32
C ARG A 120 1.25 40.01 3.22
N LYS A 121 2.56 39.76 3.34
CA LYS A 121 3.32 38.93 2.40
C LYS A 121 2.80 37.49 2.32
N ALA A 122 2.48 36.88 3.47
CA ALA A 122 1.90 35.53 3.51
C ALA A 122 0.56 35.47 2.77
N VAL A 123 -0.35 36.40 3.09
CA VAL A 123 -1.69 36.47 2.50
C VAL A 123 -1.62 36.76 0.99
N ALA A 124 -0.72 37.65 0.55
CA ALA A 124 -0.51 37.91 -0.87
C ALA A 124 -0.06 36.66 -1.62
N LYS A 125 0.92 35.90 -1.08
CA LYS A 125 1.37 34.62 -1.66
C LYS A 125 0.25 33.57 -1.67
N MET A 126 -0.58 33.50 -0.62
CA MET A 126 -1.74 32.60 -0.58
C MET A 126 -2.76 32.95 -1.67
N LYS A 127 -3.05 34.24 -1.87
CA LYS A 127 -3.95 34.72 -2.91
C LYS A 127 -3.42 34.43 -4.32
N GLU A 128 -2.12 34.63 -4.54
CA GLU A 128 -1.45 34.32 -5.80
C GLU A 128 -1.51 32.82 -6.11
N ALA A 129 -1.19 31.96 -5.14
CA ALA A 129 -1.28 30.51 -5.28
C ALA A 129 -2.70 30.02 -5.56
N LEU A 130 -3.70 30.60 -4.87
CA LEU A 130 -5.12 30.30 -5.10
C LEU A 130 -5.55 30.71 -6.51
N SER A 131 -5.07 31.85 -7.00
CA SER A 131 -5.36 32.33 -8.35
C SER A 131 -4.69 31.46 -9.43
N ALA A 132 -3.49 30.96 -9.17
CA ALA A 132 -2.76 30.05 -10.06
C ALA A 132 -3.35 28.62 -10.09
N MET A 133 -4.05 28.19 -9.02
CA MET A 133 -4.79 26.92 -9.01
C MET A 133 -6.07 26.95 -9.85
N VAL A 134 -6.58 28.13 -10.22
CA VAL A 134 -7.74 28.27 -11.11
C VAL A 134 -7.24 28.28 -12.56
N ILE A 135 -6.87 27.11 -13.08
CA ILE A 135 -6.71 26.85 -14.51
C ILE A 135 -7.39 25.52 -14.84
N LYS A 136 -8.53 25.65 -15.54
CA LYS A 136 -9.34 24.69 -16.34
C LYS A 136 -9.63 23.30 -15.78
#